data_AF-A0A2J6HUW6-F1
#
_entry.id   AF-A0A2J6HUW6-F1
#
_cell.length_a   1.000
_cell.length_b   1.000
_cell.length_c   1.000
_cell.angle_alpha   90.00
_cell.angle_beta   90.00
_cell.angle_gamma   90.00
#
_symmetry.space_group_name_H-M   'P 1'
#
loop_
_entity.id
_entity.type
_entity.pdbx_description
1 polymer ?
#
loop_
_entity_poly.entity_id
_entity_poly.type
_entity_poly.pdbx_seq_one_letter_code
_entity_poly.pdbx_strand_id
1 'polypeptide(L)'
;MIKRCFISILGIVLCIHISAQNTYRPDNQETLFFEALFHLDIKRAKDILEDIEPLDQTAYLIGSVQLQWWDAISSGKSVNTLLHYIDSTERTFSKIPVYLEMHFTSMRLRVHTAEKNYLRAWREWKTFESFVINNSELFDKETSTFINGIYHCMKSEQKKRFPLLTKDSTSYIDHLIKGTGLLEESTHAQNEVISFEAHYFLMRVYSDMKSSCLQSVNHSRALLEKFPENYIFRYYHSNYLNTIGENENASKTIRDGLEALNTDYLNNQQKSYGSKLLHSVEN
;
A
#
# COMPACT_ATOMS: atom_id res chain seq x y z
N MET A 1 -8.46 5.81 -19.05
CA MET A 1 -9.45 6.80 -18.58
C MET A 1 -9.56 6.75 -17.05
N ILE A 2 -8.51 7.18 -16.34
CA ILE A 2 -8.47 7.35 -14.87
C ILE A 2 -8.51 8.86 -14.62
N LYS A 3 -9.64 9.50 -14.91
CA LYS A 3 -9.81 10.94 -14.62
C LYS A 3 -10.59 11.08 -13.31
N ARG A 4 -9.91 11.74 -12.35
CA ARG A 4 -10.32 12.09 -10.97
C ARG A 4 -9.99 11.02 -9.92
N CYS A 5 -8.79 11.20 -9.36
CA CYS A 5 -8.27 10.62 -8.13
C CYS A 5 -9.32 10.60 -7.02
N PHE A 6 -10.04 9.50 -6.92
CA PHE A 6 -10.56 9.06 -5.64
C PHE A 6 -9.49 8.15 -5.04
N ILE A 7 -8.50 8.76 -4.39
CA ILE A 7 -7.74 8.25 -3.24
C ILE A 7 -7.74 6.72 -3.17
N SER A 8 -6.92 6.10 -4.02
CA SER A 8 -6.51 4.69 -3.89
C SER A 8 -5.47 4.53 -2.76
N ILE A 9 -5.51 5.42 -1.76
CA ILE A 9 -4.64 5.48 -0.57
C ILE A 9 -5.04 4.43 0.46
N LEU A 10 -6.26 3.92 0.39
CA LEU A 10 -6.86 3.17 1.50
C LEU A 10 -6.50 1.69 1.47
N GLY A 11 -5.21 1.37 1.49
CA GLY A 11 -4.76 0.00 1.37
C GLY A 11 -3.57 -0.34 2.20
N ILE A 12 -3.78 -0.50 3.50
CA ILE A 12 -2.74 -0.87 4.47
C ILE A 12 -2.10 -2.17 4.04
N VAL A 13 -0.85 -2.10 3.62
CA VAL A 13 0.03 -3.26 3.63
C VAL A 13 0.52 -3.37 5.06
N LEU A 14 0.03 -4.41 5.71
CA LEU A 14 0.19 -4.60 7.12
C LEU A 14 1.24 -5.70 7.29
N CYS A 15 2.52 -5.33 7.25
CA CYS A 15 3.71 -6.20 7.42
C CYS A 15 4.06 -6.35 8.90
N ILE A 16 3.06 -6.71 9.71
CA ILE A 16 3.08 -6.42 11.15
C ILE A 16 3.31 -7.67 11.99
N HIS A 17 3.41 -8.84 11.38
CA HIS A 17 3.30 -10.06 12.18
C HIS A 17 4.60 -10.61 12.74
N ILE A 18 5.78 -10.26 12.19
CA ILE A 18 6.96 -11.10 12.42
C ILE A 18 7.97 -10.53 13.42
N SER A 19 7.98 -9.21 13.69
CA SER A 19 8.90 -8.63 14.69
C SER A 19 8.55 -8.98 16.15
N ALA A 20 7.28 -9.31 16.43
CA ALA A 20 6.80 -9.49 17.80
C ALA A 20 7.10 -10.87 18.39
N GLN A 21 7.42 -11.89 17.58
CA GLN A 21 7.76 -13.23 18.05
C GLN A 21 9.25 -13.51 17.83
N ASN A 22 10.02 -13.12 18.83
CA ASN A 22 11.49 -13.09 18.94
C ASN A 22 12.17 -14.48 18.94
N THR A 23 11.66 -15.46 18.18
CA THR A 23 12.20 -16.81 18.09
C THR A 23 12.78 -17.05 16.71
N TYR A 24 14.08 -16.75 16.57
CA TYR A 24 15.02 -17.32 15.58
C TYR A 24 14.42 -17.57 14.19
N ARG A 25 13.90 -16.53 13.54
CA ARG A 25 13.62 -16.58 12.10
C ARG A 25 14.84 -16.05 11.35
N PRO A 26 15.11 -16.53 10.12
CA PRO A 26 15.99 -15.80 9.24
C PRO A 26 15.29 -14.49 8.91
N ASP A 27 15.67 -13.41 9.62
CA ASP A 27 15.11 -12.05 9.57
C ASP A 27 15.08 -11.38 8.17
N ASN A 28 15.41 -12.14 7.11
CA ASN A 28 15.52 -11.66 5.75
C ASN A 28 14.38 -12.13 4.82
N GLN A 29 13.64 -13.21 5.12
CA GLN A 29 12.67 -13.74 4.15
C GLN A 29 11.50 -12.77 3.87
N GLU A 30 10.98 -12.10 4.90
CA GLU A 30 9.92 -11.10 4.73
C GLU A 30 10.42 -9.89 3.94
N THR A 31 11.59 -9.36 4.30
CA THR A 31 12.22 -8.26 3.56
C THR A 31 12.43 -8.64 2.09
N LEU A 32 12.98 -9.81 1.82
CA LEU A 32 13.17 -10.31 0.45
C LEU A 32 11.85 -10.48 -0.31
N PHE A 33 10.79 -10.92 0.36
CA PHE A 33 9.46 -11.03 -0.22
C PHE A 33 8.93 -9.65 -0.66
N PHE A 34 8.99 -8.65 0.24
CA PHE A 34 8.52 -7.30 -0.08
C PHE A 34 9.41 -6.57 -1.07
N GLU A 35 10.74 -6.77 -1.01
CA GLU A 35 11.65 -6.27 -2.05
C GLU A 35 11.27 -6.86 -3.42
N ALA A 36 11.04 -8.17 -3.52
CA ALA A 36 10.60 -8.79 -4.77
C ALA A 36 9.24 -8.23 -5.25
N LEU A 37 8.28 -8.00 -4.33
CA LEU A 37 7.00 -7.35 -4.66
C LEU A 37 7.19 -5.93 -5.20
N PHE A 38 8.04 -5.11 -4.56
CA PHE A 38 8.30 -3.74 -4.99
C PHE A 38 9.14 -3.66 -6.27
N HIS A 39 9.95 -4.68 -6.58
CA HIS A 39 10.52 -4.87 -7.91
C HIS A 39 9.50 -5.37 -8.95
N LEU A 40 8.26 -5.69 -8.53
CA LEU A 40 7.22 -6.33 -9.35
C LEU A 40 7.59 -7.74 -9.88
N ASP A 41 8.57 -8.39 -9.25
CA ASP A 41 8.97 -9.77 -9.49
C ASP A 41 8.03 -10.74 -8.76
N ILE A 42 6.80 -10.86 -9.29
CA ILE A 42 5.72 -11.67 -8.72
C ILE A 42 6.12 -13.14 -8.61
N LYS A 43 6.94 -13.64 -9.53
CA LYS A 43 7.41 -15.03 -9.49
C LYS A 43 8.32 -15.25 -8.29
N ARG A 44 9.38 -14.44 -8.15
CA ARG A 44 10.30 -14.55 -7.01
C ARG A 44 9.59 -14.32 -5.68
N ALA A 45 8.68 -13.35 -5.61
CA ALA A 45 7.87 -13.12 -4.41
C ALA A 45 7.05 -14.36 -4.04
N LYS A 46 6.46 -15.06 -5.01
CA LYS A 46 5.74 -16.32 -4.77
C LYS A 46 6.69 -17.42 -4.26
N ASP A 47 7.85 -17.58 -4.90
CA ASP A 47 8.82 -18.61 -4.50
C ASP A 47 9.29 -18.40 -3.04
N ILE A 48 9.58 -17.15 -2.64
CA ILE A 48 9.93 -16.81 -1.25
C ILE A 48 8.76 -17.10 -0.30
N LEU A 49 7.53 -16.83 -0.72
CA LEU A 49 6.35 -17.03 0.11
C LEU A 49 6.08 -18.52 0.39
N GLU A 50 6.37 -19.41 -0.56
CA GLU A 50 6.31 -20.87 -0.37
C GLU A 50 7.30 -21.34 0.71
N ASP A 51 8.47 -20.70 0.83
CA ASP A 51 9.43 -20.98 1.90
C ASP A 51 8.95 -20.49 3.29
N ILE A 52 8.08 -19.47 3.32
CA ILE A 52 7.49 -18.92 4.57
C ILE A 52 6.34 -19.80 5.08
N GLU A 53 5.56 -20.43 4.20
CA GLU A 53 4.37 -21.24 4.57
C GLU A 53 4.61 -22.25 5.71
N PRO A 54 5.66 -23.11 5.67
CA PRO A 54 5.89 -24.07 6.75
C PRO A 54 6.37 -23.44 8.06
N LEU A 55 6.85 -22.19 8.03
CA LEU A 55 7.43 -21.49 9.18
C LEU A 55 6.41 -20.59 9.89
N ASP A 56 5.52 -19.96 9.12
CA ASP A 56 4.50 -19.06 9.62
C ASP A 56 3.29 -18.97 8.69
N GLN A 57 2.23 -19.67 9.08
CA GLN A 57 0.97 -19.62 8.35
C GLN A 57 0.35 -18.21 8.31
N THR A 58 0.47 -17.41 9.38
CA THR A 58 -0.12 -16.06 9.38
C THR A 58 0.64 -15.12 8.45
N ALA A 59 1.98 -15.15 8.50
CA ALA A 59 2.80 -14.38 7.55
C ALA A 59 2.57 -14.82 6.10
N TYR A 60 2.47 -16.13 5.86
CA TYR A 60 2.14 -16.67 4.55
C TYR A 60 0.80 -16.14 4.02
N LEU A 61 -0.24 -16.12 4.85
CA LEU A 61 -1.56 -15.62 4.45
C LEU A 61 -1.55 -14.11 4.17
N ILE A 62 -0.85 -13.34 5.01
CA ILE A 62 -0.61 -11.90 4.80
C ILE A 62 0.11 -11.67 3.46
N GLY A 63 1.23 -12.38 3.25
CA GLY A 63 2.00 -12.30 2.00
C GLY A 63 1.18 -12.73 0.78
N SER A 64 0.33 -13.75 0.91
CA SER A 64 -0.54 -14.22 -0.18
C SER A 64 -1.55 -13.15 -0.61
N VAL A 65 -2.13 -12.43 0.35
CA VAL A 65 -3.04 -11.31 0.07
C VAL A 65 -2.29 -10.17 -0.61
N GLN A 66 -1.07 -9.86 -0.17
CA GLN A 66 -0.23 -8.82 -0.80
C GLN A 66 0.22 -9.19 -2.21
N LEU A 67 0.65 -10.43 -2.42
CA LEU A 67 1.03 -10.95 -3.73
C LEU A 67 -0.12 -10.83 -4.73
N GLN A 68 -1.33 -11.25 -4.35
CA GLN A 68 -2.51 -11.13 -5.20
C GLN A 68 -2.88 -9.67 -5.50
N TRP A 69 -2.75 -8.79 -4.50
CA TRP A 69 -2.97 -7.36 -4.71
C TRP A 69 -1.98 -6.79 -5.74
N TRP A 70 -0.68 -7.02 -5.54
CA TRP A 70 0.38 -6.50 -6.41
C TRP A 70 0.34 -7.10 -7.82
N ASP A 71 0.06 -8.40 -7.96
CA ASP A 71 -0.19 -9.02 -9.26
C ASP A 71 -1.40 -8.37 -9.96
N ALA A 72 -2.49 -8.13 -9.23
CA ALA A 72 -3.68 -7.53 -9.82
C ALA A 72 -3.43 -6.11 -10.34
N ILE A 73 -2.80 -5.24 -9.53
CA ILE A 73 -2.55 -3.84 -9.94
C ILE A 73 -1.42 -3.70 -10.96
N SER A 74 -0.46 -4.62 -10.99
CA SER A 74 0.62 -4.62 -11.98
C SER A 74 0.19 -5.24 -13.31
N SER A 75 -0.79 -6.15 -13.30
CA SER A 75 -1.28 -6.83 -14.50
C SER A 75 -2.60 -6.26 -15.04
N GLY A 76 -3.18 -5.25 -14.39
CA GLY A 76 -4.49 -4.69 -14.74
C GLY A 76 -5.65 -5.67 -14.57
N LYS A 77 -5.51 -6.66 -13.68
CA LYS A 77 -6.58 -7.61 -13.33
C LYS A 77 -7.55 -6.97 -12.35
N SER A 78 -8.76 -7.52 -12.24
CA SER A 78 -9.70 -7.09 -11.20
C SER A 78 -9.21 -7.52 -9.82
N VAL A 79 -9.29 -6.60 -8.86
CA VAL A 79 -8.95 -6.86 -7.46
C VAL A 79 -10.07 -7.57 -6.69
N ASN A 80 -11.24 -7.78 -7.30
CA ASN A 80 -12.38 -8.45 -6.64
C ASN A 80 -12.09 -9.92 -6.29
N THR A 81 -11.22 -10.60 -7.03
CA THR A 81 -10.81 -11.98 -6.70
C THR A 81 -10.19 -12.09 -5.31
N LEU A 82 -9.57 -11.01 -4.83
CA LEU A 82 -8.97 -10.94 -3.51
C LEU A 82 -10.02 -11.06 -2.39
N LEU A 83 -11.24 -10.51 -2.58
CA LEU A 83 -12.31 -10.64 -1.60
C LEU A 83 -12.74 -12.10 -1.44
N HIS A 84 -12.86 -12.84 -2.54
CA HIS A 84 -13.17 -14.26 -2.49
C HIS A 84 -12.08 -15.06 -1.79
N TYR A 85 -10.80 -14.74 -2.05
CA TYR A 85 -9.69 -15.37 -1.37
C TYR A 85 -9.74 -15.11 0.14
N ILE A 86 -9.87 -13.85 0.56
CA ILE A 86 -9.98 -13.47 1.97
C ILE A 86 -11.17 -14.17 2.65
N ASP A 87 -12.36 -14.11 2.06
CA ASP A 87 -13.58 -14.72 2.62
C ASP A 87 -13.47 -16.25 2.73
N SER A 88 -12.83 -16.90 1.75
CA SER A 88 -12.62 -18.36 1.78
C SER A 88 -11.61 -18.78 2.84
N THR A 89 -10.53 -18.01 2.98
CA THR A 89 -9.48 -18.24 3.98
C THR A 89 -10.02 -18.01 5.38
N GLU A 90 -10.78 -16.94 5.60
CA GLU A 90 -11.34 -16.62 6.90
C GLU A 90 -12.24 -17.75 7.45
N ARG A 91 -13.01 -18.42 6.57
CA ARG A 91 -13.87 -19.55 6.94
C ARG A 91 -13.11 -20.79 7.41
N THR A 92 -11.80 -20.90 7.14
CA THR A 92 -11.00 -22.03 7.63
C THR A 92 -10.57 -21.87 9.09
N PHE A 93 -10.72 -20.67 9.66
CA PHE A 93 -10.38 -20.40 11.05
C PHE A 93 -11.60 -20.48 11.96
N SER A 94 -11.48 -21.18 13.08
CA SER A 94 -12.47 -21.10 14.16
C SER A 94 -12.40 -19.76 14.90
N LYS A 95 -11.19 -19.20 14.99
CA LYS A 95 -10.90 -17.85 15.49
C LYS A 95 -9.70 -17.30 14.70
N ILE A 96 -9.89 -16.16 14.06
CA ILE A 96 -8.84 -15.52 13.24
C ILE A 96 -7.80 -14.89 14.17
N PRO A 97 -6.50 -15.04 13.90
CA PRO A 97 -5.47 -14.27 14.57
C PRO A 97 -5.72 -12.77 14.43
N VAL A 98 -5.60 -12.02 15.52
CA VAL A 98 -5.89 -10.58 15.62
C VAL A 98 -5.21 -9.76 14.51
N TYR A 99 -3.94 -10.06 14.20
CA TYR A 99 -3.19 -9.41 13.13
C TYR A 99 -3.71 -9.73 11.72
N LEU A 100 -4.13 -10.98 11.51
CA LEU A 100 -4.69 -11.42 10.24
C LEU A 100 -6.07 -10.78 10.02
N GLU A 101 -6.88 -10.67 11.07
CA GLU A 101 -8.18 -9.98 11.03
C GLU A 101 -8.01 -8.50 10.65
N MET A 102 -7.04 -7.80 11.24
CA MET A 102 -6.74 -6.42 10.87
C MET A 102 -6.30 -6.31 9.40
N HIS A 103 -5.41 -7.21 8.96
CA HIS A 103 -4.93 -7.24 7.57
C HIS A 103 -6.07 -7.52 6.58
N PHE A 104 -6.94 -8.49 6.87
CA PHE A 104 -8.09 -8.81 6.03
C PHE A 104 -9.07 -7.64 5.97
N THR A 105 -9.36 -7.01 7.11
CA THR A 105 -10.22 -5.83 7.17
C THR A 105 -9.63 -4.66 6.37
N SER A 106 -8.33 -4.39 6.51
CA SER A 106 -7.67 -3.32 5.75
C SER A 106 -7.66 -3.60 4.24
N MET A 107 -7.49 -4.85 3.84
CA MET A 107 -7.50 -5.24 2.43
C MET A 107 -8.91 -5.25 1.83
N ARG A 108 -9.95 -5.62 2.58
CA ARG A 108 -11.34 -5.42 2.15
C ARG A 108 -11.67 -3.96 1.93
N LEU A 109 -11.27 -3.10 2.87
CA LEU A 109 -11.41 -1.65 2.75
C LEU A 109 -10.72 -1.13 1.48
N ARG A 110 -9.52 -1.63 1.17
CA ARG A 110 -8.78 -1.33 -0.06
C ARG A 110 -9.54 -1.69 -1.31
N VAL A 111 -9.97 -2.94 -1.40
CA VAL A 111 -10.69 -3.45 -2.57
C VAL A 111 -12.01 -2.70 -2.75
N HIS A 112 -12.80 -2.53 -1.69
CA HIS A 112 -14.05 -1.77 -1.77
C HIS A 112 -13.85 -0.31 -2.19
N THR A 113 -12.76 0.32 -1.76
CA THR A 113 -12.42 1.68 -2.21
C THR A 113 -12.04 1.70 -3.70
N ALA A 114 -11.20 0.76 -4.14
CA ALA A 114 -10.78 0.64 -5.54
C ALA A 114 -11.98 0.39 -6.48
N GLU A 115 -12.93 -0.42 -6.03
CA GLU A 115 -14.17 -0.76 -6.73
C GLU A 115 -15.29 0.29 -6.53
N LYS A 116 -14.98 1.42 -5.89
CA LYS A 116 -15.91 2.53 -5.61
C LYS A 116 -17.15 2.13 -4.80
N ASN A 117 -17.08 1.03 -4.06
CA ASN A 117 -18.13 0.55 -3.16
C ASN A 117 -18.00 1.22 -1.77
N TYR A 118 -18.25 2.52 -1.71
CA TYR A 118 -17.93 3.34 -0.54
C TYR A 118 -18.75 2.99 0.71
N LEU A 119 -19.96 2.46 0.57
CA LEU A 119 -20.75 2.03 1.71
C LEU A 119 -20.13 0.80 2.40
N ARG A 120 -19.65 -0.17 1.61
CA ARG A 120 -18.93 -1.32 2.17
C ARG A 120 -17.58 -0.90 2.73
N ALA A 121 -16.83 -0.07 2.00
CA ALA A 121 -15.59 0.52 2.52
C ALA A 121 -15.81 1.20 3.88
N TRP A 122 -16.87 2.00 4.03
CA TRP A 122 -17.16 2.65 5.32
C TRP A 122 -17.42 1.65 6.47
N ARG A 123 -18.07 0.51 6.20
CA ARG A 123 -18.27 -0.54 7.21
C ARG A 123 -16.95 -1.19 7.62
N GLU A 124 -16.13 -1.56 6.65
CA GLU A 124 -14.78 -2.11 6.92
C GLU A 124 -13.91 -1.11 7.69
N TRP A 125 -14.02 0.18 7.37
CA TRP A 125 -13.36 1.23 8.13
C TRP A 125 -13.78 1.25 9.60
N LYS A 126 -15.06 1.03 9.92
CA LYS A 126 -15.52 0.98 11.32
C LYS A 126 -14.99 -0.22 12.08
N THR A 127 -14.87 -1.37 11.41
CA THR A 127 -14.17 -2.54 11.96
C THR A 127 -12.70 -2.23 12.22
N PHE A 128 -12.01 -1.64 11.23
CA PHE A 128 -10.60 -1.25 11.35
C PHE A 128 -10.36 -0.20 12.45
N GLU A 129 -11.19 0.84 12.53
CA GLU A 129 -11.12 1.88 13.58
C GLU A 129 -11.26 1.27 14.98
N SER A 130 -12.24 0.38 15.16
CA SER A 130 -12.44 -0.31 16.44
C SER A 130 -11.23 -1.19 16.79
N PHE A 131 -10.67 -1.85 15.78
CA PHE A 131 -9.50 -2.69 15.94
C PHE A 131 -8.28 -1.88 16.42
N VAL A 132 -7.94 -0.78 15.73
CA VAL A 132 -6.78 0.06 16.09
C VAL A 132 -6.92 0.63 17.50
N ILE A 133 -8.13 1.06 17.89
CA ILE A 133 -8.39 1.59 19.23
C ILE A 133 -8.19 0.52 20.31
N ASN A 134 -8.65 -0.70 20.07
CA ASN A 134 -8.66 -1.77 21.08
C ASN A 134 -7.35 -2.55 21.17
N ASN A 135 -6.49 -2.48 20.15
CA ASN A 135 -5.33 -3.36 20.03
C ASN A 135 -4.00 -2.58 19.85
N SER A 136 -3.99 -1.26 20.02
CA SER A 136 -2.79 -0.43 19.81
C SER A 136 -1.58 -0.84 20.65
N GLU A 137 -1.83 -1.42 21.83
CA GLU A 137 -0.81 -1.92 22.77
C GLU A 137 -0.17 -3.25 22.35
N LEU A 138 -0.75 -3.96 21.37
CA LEU A 138 -0.19 -5.23 20.90
C LEU A 138 0.99 -5.05 19.94
N PHE A 139 1.21 -3.83 19.44
CA PHE A 139 2.21 -3.53 18.42
C PHE A 139 3.51 -3.03 19.05
N ASP A 140 4.64 -3.37 18.43
CA ASP A 140 5.89 -2.67 18.70
C ASP A 140 5.78 -1.19 18.31
N LYS A 141 6.76 -0.38 18.73
CA LYS A 141 6.72 1.06 18.55
C LYS A 141 6.65 1.47 17.07
N GLU A 142 7.47 0.89 16.19
CA GLU A 142 7.54 1.29 14.78
C GLU A 142 6.22 0.96 14.08
N THR A 143 5.76 -0.26 14.30
CA THR A 143 4.47 -0.76 13.83
C THR A 143 3.31 0.12 14.32
N SER A 144 3.28 0.44 15.62
CA SER A 144 2.22 1.26 16.20
C SER A 144 2.22 2.67 15.61
N THR A 145 3.40 3.30 15.44
CA THR A 145 3.53 4.60 14.79
C THR A 145 2.98 4.56 13.36
N PHE A 146 3.35 3.54 12.58
CA PHE A 146 2.89 3.37 11.21
C PHE A 146 1.37 3.16 11.11
N ILE A 147 0.81 2.19 11.85
CA ILE A 147 -0.65 1.94 11.88
C ILE A 147 -1.41 3.21 12.27
N ASN A 148 -0.94 3.90 13.33
CA ASN A 148 -1.60 5.12 13.79
C ASN A 148 -1.52 6.24 12.74
N GLY A 149 -0.40 6.35 12.03
CA GLY A 149 -0.25 7.29 10.91
C GLY A 149 -1.29 7.05 9.83
N ILE A 150 -1.43 5.79 9.39
CA ILE A 150 -2.45 5.41 8.41
C ILE A 150 -3.86 5.67 8.96
N TYR A 151 -4.17 5.21 10.17
CA TYR A 151 -5.46 5.43 10.82
C TYR A 151 -5.84 6.91 10.81
N HIS A 152 -4.91 7.80 11.18
CA HIS A 152 -5.16 9.24 11.19
C HIS A 152 -5.40 9.81 9.77
N CYS A 153 -4.59 9.44 8.78
CA CYS A 153 -4.82 9.83 7.38
C CYS A 153 -6.18 9.36 6.86
N MET A 154 -6.56 8.11 7.14
CA MET A 154 -7.84 7.55 6.73
C MET A 154 -9.02 8.23 7.42
N LYS A 155 -8.89 8.50 8.72
CA LYS A 155 -9.91 9.21 9.50
C LYS A 155 -10.13 10.64 9.00
N SER A 156 -9.06 11.32 8.59
CA SER A 156 -9.15 12.61 7.90
C SER A 156 -10.01 12.52 6.64
N GLU A 157 -9.69 11.57 5.75
CA GLU A 157 -10.43 11.41 4.50
C GLU A 157 -11.90 11.02 4.71
N GLN A 158 -12.19 10.16 5.71
CA GLN A 158 -13.56 9.83 6.09
C GLN A 158 -14.32 11.05 6.58
N LYS A 159 -13.72 11.90 7.43
CA LYS A 159 -14.34 13.14 7.92
C LYS A 159 -14.61 14.14 6.80
N LYS A 160 -13.64 14.32 5.90
CA LYS A 160 -13.77 15.21 4.74
C LYS A 160 -14.93 14.80 3.84
N ARG A 161 -15.16 13.49 3.68
CA ARG A 161 -16.20 12.97 2.77
C ARG A 161 -17.56 12.75 3.42
N PHE A 162 -17.58 12.33 4.67
CA PHE A 162 -18.80 12.00 5.41
C PHE A 162 -18.89 12.79 6.72
N PRO A 163 -18.86 14.14 6.68
CA PRO A 163 -18.79 14.97 7.88
C PRO A 163 -19.97 14.73 8.84
N LEU A 164 -21.14 14.37 8.31
CA LEU A 164 -22.34 14.08 9.11
C LEU A 164 -22.32 12.69 9.78
N LEU A 165 -21.49 11.76 9.32
CA LEU A 165 -21.39 10.39 9.87
C LEU A 165 -20.32 10.26 10.95
N THR A 166 -19.47 11.28 11.12
CA THR A 166 -18.39 11.30 12.10
C THR A 166 -18.76 12.20 13.28
N LYS A 167 -18.96 11.61 14.46
CA LYS A 167 -19.30 12.34 15.70
C LYS A 167 -18.10 13.01 16.40
N ASP A 168 -16.93 12.98 15.77
CA ASP A 168 -15.67 13.41 16.36
C ASP A 168 -15.42 14.89 16.00
N SER A 169 -15.20 15.72 17.03
CA SER A 169 -15.05 17.18 16.93
C SER A 169 -13.72 17.66 16.37
N THR A 170 -12.69 16.80 16.31
CA THR A 170 -11.39 17.15 15.72
C THR A 170 -11.55 17.47 14.24
N SER A 171 -10.83 18.46 13.69
CA SER A 171 -10.98 18.76 12.26
C SER A 171 -10.36 17.64 11.40
N TYR A 172 -10.78 17.51 10.15
CA TYR A 172 -10.11 16.57 9.23
C TYR A 172 -8.64 16.97 9.00
N ILE A 173 -8.32 18.27 9.05
CA ILE A 173 -6.96 18.78 8.88
C ILE A 173 -6.06 18.31 10.02
N ASP A 174 -6.52 18.34 11.26
CA ASP A 174 -5.73 17.90 12.43
C ASP A 174 -5.39 16.41 12.33
N HIS A 175 -6.35 15.59 11.89
CA HIS A 175 -6.07 14.17 11.62
C HIS A 175 -5.06 13.99 10.49
N LEU A 176 -5.13 14.80 9.43
CA LEU A 176 -4.19 14.72 8.31
C LEU A 176 -2.77 15.08 8.73
N ILE A 177 -2.61 16.18 9.49
CA ILE A 177 -1.31 16.63 10.02
C ILE A 177 -0.72 15.56 10.93
N LYS A 178 -1.52 15.03 11.87
CA LYS A 178 -1.06 13.96 12.76
C LYS A 178 -0.69 12.69 11.99
N GLY A 179 -1.53 12.28 11.03
CA GLY A 179 -1.31 11.07 10.24
C GLY A 179 -0.05 11.16 9.38
N THR A 180 0.11 12.26 8.65
CA THR A 180 1.32 12.50 7.84
C THR A 180 2.56 12.63 8.71
N GLY A 181 2.51 13.29 9.87
CA GLY A 181 3.66 13.36 10.79
C GLY A 181 4.11 12.00 11.31
N LEU A 182 3.18 11.11 11.66
CA LEU A 182 3.50 9.74 12.08
C LEU A 182 4.04 8.87 10.93
N LEU A 183 3.49 9.05 9.72
CA LEU A 183 4.01 8.36 8.53
C LEU A 183 5.41 8.86 8.16
N GLU A 184 5.69 10.15 8.30
CA GLU A 184 7.03 10.72 8.10
C GLU A 184 8.04 10.10 9.07
N GLU A 185 7.69 9.98 10.36
CA GLU A 185 8.51 9.23 11.33
C GLU A 185 8.74 7.77 10.88
N SER A 186 7.71 7.13 10.34
CA SER A 186 7.77 5.75 9.86
C SER A 186 8.66 5.56 8.63
N THR A 187 8.95 6.62 7.85
CA THR A 187 9.92 6.53 6.75
C THR A 187 11.35 6.26 7.24
N HIS A 188 11.62 6.45 8.53
CA HIS A 188 12.91 6.20 9.16
C HIS A 188 12.90 4.97 10.07
N ALA A 189 11.88 4.10 9.96
CA ALA A 189 11.81 2.84 10.69
C ALA A 189 13.02 1.93 10.34
N GLN A 190 13.49 1.16 11.32
CA GLN A 190 14.50 0.13 11.13
C GLN A 190 13.97 -1.02 10.28
N ASN A 191 12.66 -1.33 10.41
CA ASN A 191 11.99 -2.22 9.49
C ASN A 191 11.85 -1.55 8.11
N GLU A 192 12.70 -1.97 7.15
CA GLU A 192 12.72 -1.42 5.79
C GLU A 192 11.36 -1.51 5.09
N VAL A 193 10.58 -2.57 5.36
CA VAL A 193 9.26 -2.74 4.77
C VAL A 193 8.30 -1.66 5.25
N ILE A 194 8.31 -1.34 6.55
CA ILE A 194 7.55 -0.22 7.12
C ILE A 194 8.00 1.10 6.50
N SER A 195 9.31 1.31 6.33
CA SER A 195 9.85 2.52 5.69
C SER A 195 9.36 2.67 4.25
N PHE A 196 9.46 1.62 3.43
CA PHE A 196 9.00 1.65 2.03
C PHE A 196 7.50 1.88 1.92
N GLU A 197 6.71 1.22 2.76
CA GLU A 197 5.26 1.44 2.80
C GLU A 197 4.91 2.86 3.23
N ALA A 198 5.59 3.40 4.26
CA ALA A 198 5.39 4.78 4.69
C ALA A 198 5.67 5.78 3.56
N HIS A 199 6.78 5.61 2.83
CA HIS A 199 7.05 6.38 1.62
C HIS A 199 5.93 6.22 0.57
N TYR A 200 5.45 4.99 0.34
CA TYR A 200 4.37 4.73 -0.60
C TYR A 200 3.08 5.47 -0.21
N PHE A 201 2.65 5.40 1.04
CA PHE A 201 1.47 6.11 1.53
C PHE A 201 1.64 7.63 1.44
N LEU A 202 2.77 8.18 1.88
CA LEU A 202 3.02 9.62 1.85
C LEU A 202 3.03 10.18 0.43
N MET A 203 3.66 9.47 -0.53
CA MET A 203 3.62 9.87 -1.94
C MET A 203 2.17 10.06 -2.40
N ARG A 204 1.28 9.15 -1.98
CA ARG A 204 -0.12 9.19 -2.39
C ARG A 204 -0.90 10.27 -1.63
N VAL A 205 -0.76 10.35 -0.30
CA VAL A 205 -1.47 11.31 0.56
C VAL A 205 -1.15 12.74 0.15
N TYR A 206 0.13 13.05 -0.04
CA TYR A 206 0.52 14.39 -0.45
C TYR A 206 0.04 14.75 -1.85
N SER A 207 -0.18 13.77 -2.75
CA SER A 207 -0.64 14.06 -4.10
C SER A 207 -2.10 14.54 -4.15
N ASP A 208 -2.90 14.13 -3.17
CA ASP A 208 -4.27 14.60 -3.02
C ASP A 208 -4.34 15.99 -2.35
N MET A 209 -3.23 16.44 -1.75
CA MET A 209 -3.04 17.78 -1.22
C MET A 209 -2.35 18.64 -2.28
N LYS A 210 -3.11 19.38 -3.11
CA LYS A 210 -2.53 20.20 -4.20
C LYS A 210 -1.34 21.09 -3.78
N SER A 211 -1.33 21.59 -2.54
CA SER A 211 -0.25 22.41 -1.98
C SER A 211 1.04 21.63 -1.67
N SER A 212 1.01 20.30 -1.74
CA SER A 212 2.07 19.41 -1.25
C SER A 212 2.56 18.41 -2.31
N CYS A 213 2.34 18.70 -3.59
CA CYS A 213 2.77 17.80 -4.67
C CYS A 213 4.30 17.61 -4.69
N LEU A 214 5.07 18.61 -4.25
CA LEU A 214 6.53 18.49 -4.11
C LEU A 214 6.94 17.40 -3.10
N GLN A 215 6.24 17.27 -1.98
CA GLN A 215 6.47 16.18 -1.04
C GLN A 215 6.18 14.81 -1.69
N SER A 216 5.17 14.73 -2.56
CA SER A 216 4.88 13.49 -3.30
C SER A 216 6.05 13.09 -4.20
N VAL A 217 6.69 14.06 -4.86
CA VAL A 217 7.89 13.86 -5.67
C VAL A 217 9.06 13.34 -4.81
N ASN A 218 9.24 13.85 -3.59
CA ASN A 218 10.31 13.40 -2.71
C ASN A 218 10.15 11.94 -2.26
N HIS A 219 8.96 11.53 -1.80
CA HIS A 219 8.76 10.13 -1.39
C HIS A 219 8.78 9.17 -2.58
N SER A 220 8.23 9.57 -3.72
CA SER A 220 8.32 8.75 -4.94
C SER A 220 9.74 8.62 -5.46
N ARG A 221 10.59 9.66 -5.30
CA ARG A 221 12.03 9.58 -5.61
C ARG A 221 12.73 8.55 -4.72
N ALA A 222 12.51 8.59 -3.41
CA ALA A 222 13.09 7.61 -2.49
C ALA A 222 12.74 6.16 -2.87
N LEU A 223 11.49 5.92 -3.27
CA LEU A 223 11.08 4.60 -3.76
C LEU A 223 11.74 4.23 -5.08
N LEU A 224 11.90 5.16 -6.03
CA LEU A 224 12.53 4.89 -7.32
C LEU A 224 14.05 4.73 -7.24
N GLU A 225 14.70 5.29 -6.21
CA GLU A 225 16.12 5.05 -5.94
C GLU A 225 16.37 3.59 -5.53
N LYS A 226 15.43 2.99 -4.78
CA LYS A 226 15.50 1.57 -4.36
C LYS A 226 14.91 0.61 -5.40
N PHE A 227 13.81 1.00 -6.07
CA PHE A 227 13.03 0.17 -6.99
C PHE A 227 12.89 0.84 -8.37
N PRO A 228 14.00 1.03 -9.11
CA PRO A 228 14.01 1.80 -10.35
C PRO A 228 13.20 1.16 -11.47
N GLU A 229 12.97 -0.14 -11.48
CA GLU A 229 12.13 -0.82 -12.49
C GLU A 229 10.62 -0.61 -12.29
N ASN A 230 10.18 -0.20 -11.09
CA ASN A 230 8.77 -0.24 -10.74
C ASN A 230 7.99 0.82 -11.54
N TYR A 231 7.36 0.39 -12.63
CA TYR A 231 6.62 1.27 -13.52
C TYR A 231 5.38 1.90 -12.87
N ILE A 232 4.84 1.31 -11.80
CA ILE A 232 3.74 1.90 -11.03
C ILE A 232 4.26 3.13 -10.27
N PHE A 233 5.41 3.02 -9.62
CA PHE A 233 6.06 4.15 -8.95
C PHE A 233 6.44 5.24 -9.96
N ARG A 234 6.98 4.85 -11.13
CA ARG A 234 7.31 5.80 -12.20
C ARG A 234 6.09 6.52 -12.74
N TYR A 235 4.99 5.81 -12.96
CA TYR A 235 3.72 6.41 -13.39
C TYR A 235 3.24 7.49 -12.41
N TYR A 236 3.29 7.22 -11.10
CA TYR A 236 2.92 8.23 -10.11
C TYR A 236 3.91 9.40 -10.08
N HIS A 237 5.21 9.10 -10.06
CA HIS A 237 6.27 10.11 -10.06
C HIS A 237 6.15 11.07 -11.25
N SER A 238 5.95 10.56 -12.47
CA SER A 238 5.78 11.39 -13.67
C SER A 238 4.54 12.28 -13.61
N ASN A 239 3.43 11.78 -13.06
CA ASN A 239 2.22 12.60 -12.85
C ASN A 239 2.45 13.74 -11.85
N TYR A 240 3.24 13.49 -10.79
CA TYR A 240 3.59 14.52 -9.81
C TYR A 240 4.52 15.57 -10.41
N LEU A 241 5.53 15.16 -11.18
CA LEU A 241 6.41 16.06 -11.91
C LEU A 241 5.64 16.96 -12.88
N ASN A 242 4.72 16.40 -13.68
CA ASN A 242 3.84 17.18 -14.55
C ASN A 242 2.98 18.19 -13.76
N THR A 243 2.49 17.79 -12.58
CA THR A 243 1.65 18.66 -11.73
C THR A 243 2.43 19.88 -11.22
N ILE A 244 3.74 19.76 -11.01
CA ILE A 244 4.62 20.86 -10.58
C ILE A 244 5.33 21.57 -11.75
N GLY A 245 5.03 21.22 -13.00
CA GLY A 245 5.60 21.84 -14.21
C GLY A 245 6.94 21.29 -14.69
N GLU A 246 7.43 20.21 -14.08
CA GLU A 246 8.71 19.54 -14.38
C GLU A 246 8.58 18.54 -15.55
N ASN A 247 8.05 19.00 -16.68
CA ASN A 247 7.63 18.14 -17.80
C ASN A 247 8.78 17.36 -18.46
N GLU A 248 9.99 17.94 -18.50
CA GLU A 248 11.17 17.26 -19.05
C GLU A 248 11.58 16.06 -18.17
N ASN A 249 11.59 16.26 -16.86
CA ASN A 249 11.87 15.21 -15.88
C ASN A 249 10.78 14.14 -15.89
N ALA A 250 9.52 14.53 -16.06
CA ALA A 250 8.40 13.59 -16.22
C ALA A 250 8.58 12.71 -17.47
N SER A 251 8.93 13.33 -18.60
CA SER A 251 9.19 12.62 -19.87
C SER A 251 10.36 11.66 -19.75
N LYS A 252 11.44 12.07 -19.07
CA LYS A 252 12.57 11.18 -18.75
C LYS A 252 12.12 9.99 -17.91
N THR A 253 11.34 10.22 -16.85
CA THR A 253 10.83 9.17 -15.97
C THR A 253 10.02 8.12 -16.73
N ILE A 254 9.21 8.56 -17.71
CA ILE A 254 8.42 7.67 -18.58
C ILE A 254 9.34 6.82 -19.47
N ARG A 255 10.33 7.42 -20.14
CA ARG A 255 11.29 6.68 -20.97
C ARG A 255 12.03 5.62 -20.18
N ASP A 256 12.61 6.00 -19.04
CA ASP A 256 13.30 5.08 -18.14
C ASP A 256 12.37 3.93 -17.68
N GLY A 257 11.08 4.22 -17.49
CA GLY A 257 10.07 3.21 -17.16
C GLY A 257 9.75 2.26 -18.30
N LEU A 258 9.67 2.76 -19.53
CA LEU A 258 9.46 1.94 -20.73
C LEU A 258 10.67 1.03 -20.96
N GLU A 259 11.89 1.52 -20.71
CA GLU A 259 13.11 0.71 -20.77
C GLU A 259 13.11 -0.39 -19.71
N ALA A 260 12.70 -0.08 -18.47
CA ALA A 260 12.60 -1.04 -17.37
C ALA A 260 11.60 -2.18 -17.63
N LEU A 261 10.61 -2.00 -18.50
CA LEU A 261 9.69 -3.08 -18.90
C LEU A 261 10.39 -4.22 -19.64
N ASN A 262 11.63 -4.04 -20.10
CA ASN A 262 12.42 -5.09 -20.75
C ASN A 262 13.05 -6.08 -19.77
N THR A 263 12.90 -5.88 -18.46
CA THR A 263 13.36 -6.82 -17.44
C THR A 263 12.73 -8.21 -17.60
N ASP A 264 13.52 -9.26 -17.29
CA ASP A 264 13.16 -10.64 -17.61
C ASP A 264 12.13 -11.25 -16.64
N TYR A 265 12.02 -10.74 -15.41
CA TYR A 265 11.08 -11.25 -14.41
C TYR A 265 9.65 -10.73 -14.58
N LEU A 266 9.44 -9.68 -15.36
CA LEU A 266 8.10 -9.20 -15.68
C LEU A 266 7.43 -10.13 -16.70
N ASN A 267 6.20 -10.55 -16.43
CA ASN A 267 5.43 -11.34 -17.38
C ASN A 267 4.84 -10.45 -18.50
N ASN A 268 4.38 -11.07 -19.60
CA ASN A 268 3.84 -10.34 -20.76
C ASN A 268 2.62 -9.45 -20.42
N GLN A 269 1.82 -9.85 -19.44
CA GLN A 269 0.67 -9.07 -19.00
C GLN A 269 1.10 -7.81 -18.26
N GLN A 270 2.08 -7.92 -17.35
CA GLN A 270 2.70 -6.78 -16.67
C GLN A 270 3.36 -5.82 -17.67
N LYS A 271 4.14 -6.34 -18.63
CA LYS A 271 4.76 -5.53 -19.69
C LYS A 271 3.72 -4.76 -20.52
N SER A 272 2.66 -5.45 -20.97
CA SER A 272 1.58 -4.83 -21.74
C SER A 272 0.82 -3.77 -20.94
N TYR A 273 0.51 -4.05 -19.67
CA TYR A 273 -0.18 -3.10 -18.81
C TYR A 273 0.69 -1.90 -18.44
N GLY A 274 1.95 -2.13 -18.06
CA GLY A 274 2.91 -1.08 -17.75
C GLY A 274 3.14 -0.12 -18.90
N SER A 275 3.28 -0.63 -20.13
CA SER A 275 3.41 0.21 -21.33
C SER A 275 2.18 1.09 -21.54
N LYS A 276 0.98 0.52 -21.45
CA LYS A 276 -0.28 1.29 -21.53
C LYS A 276 -0.39 2.34 -20.44
N LEU A 277 0.02 2.00 -19.22
CA LEU A 277 -0.05 2.89 -18.07
C LEU A 277 0.90 4.09 -18.25
N LEU A 278 2.14 3.85 -18.64
CA LEU A 278 3.15 4.91 -18.84
C LEU A 278 2.78 5.85 -20.01
N HIS A 279 2.34 5.32 -21.16
CA HIS A 279 1.87 6.15 -22.28
C HIS A 279 0.61 6.97 -21.96
N SER A 280 -0.16 6.59 -20.95
CA SER A 280 -1.34 7.36 -20.55
C SER A 280 -1.01 8.71 -19.89
N VAL A 281 0.25 8.93 -19.50
CA VAL A 281 0.73 10.19 -18.92
C VAL A 281 1.07 11.22 -20.00
N GLU A 282 1.38 10.77 -21.22
CA GLU A 282 1.74 11.64 -22.36
C GLU A 282 0.52 12.31 -23.04
N ASN A 283 -0.70 11.87 -22.70
CA ASN A 283 -1.96 12.29 -23.34
C ASN A 283 -2.89 13.08 -22.40
#